data_AF-A0A2E2CQ14-F1
#
_entry.id   AF-A0A2E2CQ14-F1
#
_cell.length_a   1.000
_cell.length_b   1.000
_cell.length_c   1.000
_cell.angle_alpha   90.00
_cell.angle_beta   90.00
_cell.angle_gamma   90.00
#
_symmetry.space_group_name_H-M   'P 1'
#
loop_
_entity.id
_entity.type
_entity.pdbx_description
1 polymer ?
#
loop_
_entity_poly.entity_id
_entity_poly.type
_entity_poly.pdbx_seq_one_letter_code
_entity_poly.pdbx_strand_id
1 'polypeptide(L)'
;MNTIYKAIPNQSNINITYLDESLQFIGNDVESITVEDVQYGRTLILEEFDSLKEINIKKSGAVISFNKYPEQTIKIKGAFEEIRVKDKNDFYAMHRFGSNPTLPIDSVWGAIITRDENVECEGTDALMIKTNEVDKLSLSHDWSHITIVGDKHLDQINVTGKRLIRSLNVHKGPALTKVNIKRRVLSCSLNRCPFVDTIIGFGDRLSLHPKPRKKNSLSIGGFWHEVPEWYDLQVTLLKIPHFKAHLTAQEIIDCHDMGGVKIQAYGYDLRGGQVHFSEVLGVDIETAADGIEIQEMIRLIEEKKEPAFGVLESWCSSTLDWFDQYKVMRVLASLISRGYNPKPILRLRNVISEMNTGMPKLIIGSVNDGNQGGKWLPMFSGETGEWETPNNSVMPFGRVDLEIWLNTDLGVEFLGMDTNNPAIRPRYARRRHLGENGVIRNLLTATLSAANTVGRNGIAEQKLTNLAESLYTNPLINTDPFCCEFTVYHLSVSRVATKPIINALIEGIMSMTAAAWKRAALLVGVVDITNSSRARMALKRLASDKDFTVSESSKINAISIAGQRAFESGKAEKPDWPYLKSWQA
;
A
#
# COMPACT_ATOMS: atom_id res chain seq x y z
N MET A 1 30.92 -35.01 3.02
CA MET A 1 31.74 -34.96 4.24
C MET A 1 31.74 -33.52 4.70
N ASN A 2 31.61 -33.27 6.00
CA ASN A 2 31.79 -31.93 6.57
C ASN A 2 33.15 -31.95 7.28
N THR A 3 33.98 -30.96 6.99
CA THR A 3 35.26 -30.80 7.68
C THR A 3 35.04 -29.92 8.89
N ILE A 4 35.55 -30.34 10.05
CA ILE A 4 35.40 -29.61 11.30
C ILE A 4 36.70 -28.83 11.55
N TYR A 5 36.58 -27.52 11.63
CA TYR A 5 37.63 -26.61 12.08
C TYR A 5 37.35 -26.17 13.51
N LYS A 6 38.23 -26.54 14.43
CA LYS A 6 38.17 -26.10 15.83
C LYS A 6 39.30 -25.10 16.09
N ALA A 7 38.94 -23.86 16.42
CA ALA A 7 39.91 -22.82 16.75
C ALA A 7 40.67 -23.16 18.04
N ILE A 8 41.93 -22.72 18.10
CA ILE A 8 42.77 -22.85 19.30
C ILE A 8 42.31 -21.80 20.32
N PRO A 9 42.30 -22.09 21.64
CA PRO A 9 41.98 -21.08 22.66
C PRO A 9 42.81 -19.80 22.50
N ASN A 10 42.19 -18.64 22.71
CA ASN A 10 42.76 -17.29 22.51
C ASN A 10 43.16 -16.94 21.06
N GLN A 11 42.84 -17.77 20.07
CA GLN A 11 43.00 -17.39 18.68
C GLN A 11 41.90 -16.41 18.29
N SER A 12 42.25 -15.14 18.09
CA SER A 12 41.26 -14.09 17.79
C SER A 12 40.90 -14.00 16.30
N ASN A 13 41.79 -14.45 15.40
CA ASN A 13 41.63 -14.29 13.95
C ASN A 13 41.88 -15.62 13.23
N ILE A 14 40.97 -15.96 12.32
CA ILE A 14 41.05 -17.15 11.48
C ILE A 14 41.18 -16.75 10.02
N ASN A 15 42.07 -17.41 9.29
CA ASN A 15 42.19 -17.28 7.84
C ASN A 15 41.95 -18.64 7.18
N ILE A 16 40.95 -18.69 6.29
CA ILE A 16 40.58 -19.84 5.47
C ILE A 16 41.01 -19.51 4.04
N THR A 17 42.12 -20.12 3.62
CA THR A 17 42.71 -19.87 2.28
C THR A 17 41.78 -20.31 1.15
N TYR A 18 41.09 -21.44 1.32
CA TYR A 18 40.17 -21.96 0.32
C TYR A 18 39.03 -22.75 0.96
N LEU A 19 37.79 -22.41 0.63
CA LEU A 19 36.59 -23.13 1.05
C LEU A 19 36.09 -24.02 -0.11
N ASP A 20 36.63 -25.24 -0.20
CA ASP A 20 36.31 -26.26 -1.22
C ASP A 20 35.25 -27.28 -0.78
N GLU A 21 35.01 -27.40 0.52
CA GLU A 21 33.95 -28.22 1.10
C GLU A 21 33.16 -27.47 2.18
N SER A 22 32.12 -28.11 2.73
CA SER A 22 31.36 -27.48 3.82
C SER A 22 32.17 -27.57 5.12
N LEU A 23 32.48 -26.41 5.70
CA LEU A 23 33.32 -26.29 6.88
C LEU A 23 32.47 -25.99 8.11
N GLN A 24 32.50 -26.86 9.10
CA GLN A 24 31.93 -26.62 10.44
C GLN A 24 32.97 -25.94 11.32
N PHE A 25 32.66 -24.74 11.79
CA PHE A 25 33.53 -23.91 12.58
C PHE A 25 33.10 -23.86 14.05
N ILE A 26 34.06 -24.08 14.95
CA ILE A 26 33.89 -24.08 16.40
C ILE A 26 35.00 -23.21 17.02
N GLY A 27 34.66 -22.04 17.57
CA GLY A 27 35.63 -21.14 18.23
C GLY A 27 34.99 -19.93 18.92
N ASN A 28 34.91 -19.96 20.25
CA ASN A 28 34.26 -18.90 21.03
C ASN A 28 35.09 -17.61 21.20
N ASP A 29 36.43 -17.71 21.13
CA ASP A 29 37.34 -16.56 21.32
C ASP A 29 37.66 -15.83 19.99
N VAL A 30 37.20 -16.36 18.85
CA VAL A 30 37.49 -15.81 17.53
C VAL A 30 36.63 -14.57 17.31
N GLU A 31 37.27 -13.44 17.03
CA GLU A 31 36.63 -12.17 16.72
C GLU A 31 36.44 -11.96 15.22
N SER A 32 37.32 -12.52 14.37
CA SER A 32 37.19 -12.40 12.92
C SER A 32 37.57 -13.66 12.14
N ILE A 33 36.85 -13.91 11.03
CA ILE A 33 37.14 -14.97 10.07
C ILE A 33 37.34 -14.34 8.69
N THR A 34 38.43 -14.68 8.01
CA THR A 34 38.67 -14.30 6.61
C THR A 34 38.62 -15.52 5.72
N VAL A 35 37.89 -15.44 4.61
CA VAL A 35 37.80 -16.46 3.56
C VAL A 35 38.37 -15.85 2.29
N GLU A 36 39.56 -16.30 1.89
CA GLU A 36 40.30 -15.75 0.74
C GLU A 36 39.72 -16.22 -0.60
N ASP A 37 39.30 -17.47 -0.69
CA ASP A 37 38.73 -18.04 -1.91
C ASP A 37 37.70 -19.14 -1.57
N VAL A 38 36.71 -19.32 -2.44
CA VAL A 38 35.55 -20.20 -2.20
C VAL A 38 35.15 -20.91 -3.49
N GLN A 39 34.98 -22.23 -3.42
CA GLN A 39 34.26 -22.95 -4.45
C GLN A 39 32.77 -22.57 -4.36
N TYR A 40 32.16 -22.19 -5.47
CA TYR A 40 30.80 -21.69 -5.51
C TYR A 40 29.78 -22.62 -4.81
N GLY A 41 28.96 -22.05 -3.92
CA GLY A 41 27.93 -22.76 -3.17
C GLY A 41 28.43 -23.49 -1.92
N ARG A 42 29.72 -23.40 -1.58
CA ARG A 42 30.26 -24.00 -0.35
C ARG A 42 29.88 -23.18 0.89
N THR A 43 29.69 -23.90 1.99
CA THR A 43 29.08 -23.36 3.20
C THR A 43 30.07 -23.30 4.35
N LEU A 44 30.19 -22.13 4.98
CA LEU A 44 30.79 -21.98 6.31
C LEU A 44 29.67 -22.10 7.36
N ILE A 45 29.69 -23.16 8.15
CA ILE A 45 28.69 -23.47 9.19
C ILE A 45 29.28 -23.08 10.54
N LEU A 46 28.73 -22.06 11.18
CA LEU A 46 29.17 -21.55 12.48
C LEU A 46 28.36 -22.24 13.59
N GLU A 47 29.03 -23.03 14.44
CA GLU A 47 28.40 -23.71 15.59
C GLU A 47 28.60 -22.94 16.89
N GLU A 48 29.86 -22.57 17.19
CA GLU A 48 30.30 -21.85 18.38
C GLU A 48 31.10 -20.62 17.94
N PHE A 49 30.61 -19.42 18.27
CA PHE A 49 31.09 -18.15 17.70
C PHE A 49 30.78 -16.93 18.59
N ASP A 50 30.82 -17.11 19.91
CA ASP A 50 30.32 -16.10 20.86
C ASP A 50 30.99 -14.72 20.75
N SER A 51 32.30 -14.68 20.46
CA SER A 51 33.06 -13.43 20.28
C SER A 51 33.14 -12.93 18.84
N LEU A 52 32.56 -13.64 17.86
CA LEU A 52 32.70 -13.33 16.44
C LEU A 52 32.02 -12.02 16.07
N LYS A 53 32.77 -11.03 15.59
CA LYS A 53 32.28 -9.70 15.20
C LYS A 53 32.24 -9.55 13.68
N GLU A 54 33.15 -10.22 12.97
CA GLU A 54 33.35 -9.97 11.53
C GLU A 54 33.68 -11.23 10.73
N ILE A 55 33.12 -11.31 9.52
CA ILE A 55 33.48 -12.30 8.51
C ILE A 55 33.84 -11.57 7.21
N ASN A 56 35.06 -11.74 6.73
CA ASN A 56 35.56 -11.14 5.50
C ASN A 56 35.57 -12.18 4.38
N ILE A 57 34.77 -11.96 3.33
CA ILE A 57 34.72 -12.80 2.13
C ILE A 57 35.40 -12.05 0.98
N LYS A 58 36.53 -12.56 0.49
CA LYS A 58 37.30 -11.90 -0.58
C LYS A 58 36.74 -12.18 -1.97
N LYS A 59 36.13 -13.36 -2.19
CA LYS A 59 35.53 -13.76 -3.47
C LYS A 59 34.08 -14.23 -3.29
N SER A 60 33.22 -13.87 -4.23
CA SER A 60 31.80 -14.30 -4.26
C SER A 60 31.67 -15.82 -4.37
N GLY A 61 30.58 -16.38 -3.83
CA GLY A 61 30.29 -17.81 -3.92
C GLY A 61 30.03 -18.48 -2.57
N ALA A 62 30.32 -17.79 -1.46
CA ALA A 62 30.18 -18.34 -0.12
C ALA A 62 28.72 -18.33 0.39
N VAL A 63 28.34 -19.42 1.05
CA VAL A 63 27.15 -19.50 1.90
C VAL A 63 27.58 -19.46 3.35
N ILE A 64 26.98 -18.61 4.17
CA ILE A 64 27.27 -18.53 5.61
C ILE A 64 26.06 -19.04 6.37
N SER A 65 26.25 -20.03 7.24
CA SER A 65 25.18 -20.66 8.01
C SER A 65 25.45 -20.57 9.50
N PHE A 66 24.59 -19.88 10.24
CA PHE A 66 24.65 -19.77 11.69
C PHE A 66 23.73 -20.81 12.33
N ASN A 67 24.27 -21.70 13.18
CA ASN A 67 23.47 -22.72 13.87
C ASN A 67 22.65 -22.19 15.06
N LYS A 68 22.87 -20.95 15.47
CA LYS A 68 22.05 -20.19 16.42
C LYS A 68 21.98 -18.73 15.97
N TYR A 69 20.98 -17.99 16.46
CA TYR A 69 20.91 -16.55 16.17
C TYR A 69 22.00 -15.82 16.99
N PRO A 70 22.89 -15.02 16.37
CA PRO A 70 23.95 -14.32 17.09
C PRO A 70 23.41 -13.47 18.25
N GLU A 71 24.10 -13.47 19.39
CA GLU A 71 23.74 -12.59 20.52
C GLU A 71 24.32 -11.18 20.34
N GLN A 72 25.43 -11.04 19.61
CA GLN A 72 26.02 -9.76 19.23
C GLN A 72 25.89 -9.48 17.73
N THR A 73 26.14 -8.24 17.33
CA THR A 73 26.17 -7.83 15.92
C THR A 73 27.35 -8.48 15.19
N ILE A 74 27.06 -9.21 14.12
CA ILE A 74 28.06 -9.80 13.23
C ILE A 74 27.99 -9.14 11.86
N LYS A 75 29.13 -8.65 11.39
CA LYS A 75 29.28 -7.98 10.09
C LYS A 75 29.93 -8.93 9.10
N ILE A 76 29.31 -9.09 7.95
CA ILE A 76 29.87 -9.81 6.81
C ILE A 76 30.31 -8.78 5.79
N LYS A 77 31.58 -8.77 5.44
CA LYS A 77 32.15 -7.88 4.43
C LYS A 77 32.49 -8.66 3.18
N GLY A 78 32.04 -8.19 2.03
CA GLY A 78 32.22 -8.86 0.74
C GLY A 78 30.96 -9.55 0.23
N ALA A 79 31.04 -10.07 -1.00
CA ALA A 79 29.92 -10.68 -1.69
C ALA A 79 29.62 -12.08 -1.15
N PHE A 80 28.35 -12.38 -0.90
CA PHE A 80 27.85 -13.69 -0.47
C PHE A 80 26.73 -14.18 -1.39
N GLU A 81 26.51 -15.49 -1.42
CA GLU A 81 25.38 -16.08 -2.15
C GLU A 81 24.16 -16.23 -1.26
N GLU A 82 24.37 -16.64 -0.01
CA GLU A 82 23.29 -16.85 0.94
C GLU A 82 23.79 -16.76 2.39
N ILE A 83 22.96 -16.20 3.26
CA ILE A 83 23.11 -16.23 4.71
C ILE A 83 21.94 -16.98 5.31
N ARG A 84 22.20 -18.06 6.06
CA ARG A 84 21.22 -18.86 6.78
C ARG A 84 21.41 -18.66 8.28
N VAL A 85 20.34 -18.42 9.01
CA VAL A 85 20.36 -18.31 10.47
C VAL A 85 19.30 -19.23 11.05
N LYS A 86 19.73 -20.18 11.87
CA LYS A 86 18.85 -21.04 12.66
C LYS A 86 18.48 -20.35 13.96
N ASP A 87 17.19 -20.37 14.28
CA ASP A 87 16.65 -19.87 15.54
C ASP A 87 15.70 -20.91 16.14
N LYS A 88 16.23 -21.68 17.10
CA LYS A 88 15.57 -22.86 17.66
C LYS A 88 15.23 -23.87 16.57
N ASN A 89 13.97 -24.00 16.20
CA ASN A 89 13.47 -24.94 15.19
C ASN A 89 13.21 -24.30 13.83
N ASP A 90 13.34 -22.98 13.72
CA ASP A 90 13.09 -22.26 12.48
C ASP A 90 14.41 -21.84 11.82
N PHE A 91 14.36 -21.67 10.50
CA PHE A 91 15.48 -21.22 9.68
C PHE A 91 15.04 -19.98 8.92
N TYR A 92 15.88 -18.96 8.95
CA TYR A 92 15.72 -17.77 8.13
C TYR A 92 16.88 -17.71 7.16
N ALA A 93 16.58 -17.29 5.95
CA ALA A 93 17.59 -17.17 4.92
C ALA A 93 17.46 -15.83 4.23
N MET A 94 18.61 -15.26 3.91
CA MET A 94 18.73 -14.13 3.03
C MET A 94 19.57 -14.59 1.85
N HIS A 95 18.96 -14.55 0.68
CA HIS A 95 19.58 -15.03 -0.53
C HIS A 95 19.89 -13.85 -1.45
N ARG A 96 20.99 -13.96 -2.18
CA ARG A 96 21.24 -13.17 -3.38
C ARG A 96 20.23 -13.53 -4.47
N PHE A 97 19.94 -14.82 -4.64
CA PHE A 97 18.88 -15.34 -5.49
C PHE A 97 17.58 -15.38 -4.70
N GLY A 98 16.72 -14.39 -4.85
CA GLY A 98 15.37 -14.53 -4.32
C GLY A 98 14.74 -15.83 -4.84
N SER A 99 13.93 -16.49 -4.03
CA SER A 99 12.98 -17.53 -4.46
C SER A 99 11.90 -16.98 -5.44
N ASN A 100 12.18 -15.84 -6.09
CA ASN A 100 11.26 -15.01 -6.83
C ASN A 100 11.94 -14.66 -8.17
N PRO A 101 11.59 -15.34 -9.28
CA PRO A 101 12.34 -15.33 -10.54
C PRO A 101 12.31 -14.00 -11.31
N THR A 102 11.73 -12.95 -10.74
CA THR A 102 11.58 -11.63 -11.36
C THR A 102 12.43 -10.55 -10.71
N LEU A 103 13.21 -10.86 -9.67
CA LEU A 103 14.16 -9.91 -9.10
C LEU A 103 15.43 -9.85 -9.99
N PRO A 104 15.96 -8.66 -10.31
CA PRO A 104 17.19 -8.52 -11.08
C PRO A 104 18.38 -9.16 -10.35
N ILE A 105 19.29 -9.77 -11.12
CA ILE A 105 20.48 -10.44 -10.62
C ILE A 105 21.55 -9.38 -10.33
N ASP A 106 21.54 -8.82 -9.11
CA ASP A 106 22.56 -7.88 -8.66
C ASP A 106 23.52 -8.54 -7.66
N SER A 107 24.75 -8.02 -7.56
CA SER A 107 25.67 -8.39 -6.48
C SER A 107 25.26 -7.69 -5.19
N VAL A 108 24.98 -8.45 -4.13
CA VAL A 108 24.78 -7.92 -2.77
C VAL A 108 26.14 -7.86 -2.09
N TRP A 109 26.58 -6.66 -1.71
CA TRP A 109 27.81 -6.47 -0.95
C TRP A 109 27.48 -6.46 0.54
N GLY A 110 28.02 -7.42 1.29
CA GLY A 110 28.02 -7.44 2.75
C GLY A 110 26.65 -7.50 3.42
N ALA A 111 26.65 -7.91 4.67
CA ALA A 111 25.43 -8.05 5.47
C ALA A 111 25.69 -7.82 6.94
N ILE A 112 24.64 -7.46 7.67
CA ILE A 112 24.67 -7.34 9.13
C ILE A 112 23.64 -8.30 9.71
N ILE A 113 24.05 -9.12 10.68
CA ILE A 113 23.16 -9.96 11.49
C ILE A 113 23.19 -9.43 12.91
N THR A 114 22.05 -9.01 13.45
CA THR A 114 22.03 -8.33 14.75
C THR A 114 20.71 -8.48 15.52
N ARG A 115 20.75 -8.07 16.79
CA ARG A 115 19.60 -7.84 17.66
C ARG A 115 19.46 -6.37 18.08
N ASP A 116 20.41 -5.54 17.70
CA ASP A 116 20.45 -4.11 18.02
C ASP A 116 19.54 -3.35 17.03
N GLU A 117 18.48 -2.73 17.53
CA GLU A 117 17.59 -1.91 16.70
C GLU A 117 18.23 -0.61 16.18
N ASN A 118 19.35 -0.18 16.73
CA ASN A 118 20.03 1.07 16.37
C ASN A 118 21.22 0.85 15.42
N VAL A 119 21.28 -0.33 14.79
CA VAL A 119 22.38 -0.70 13.91
C VAL A 119 22.49 0.23 12.70
N GLU A 120 23.70 0.68 12.40
CA GLU A 120 23.99 1.45 11.20
C GLU A 120 24.30 0.53 10.01
N CYS A 121 24.05 1.03 8.80
CA CYS A 121 24.26 0.27 7.56
C CYS A 121 25.74 -0.01 7.27
N GLU A 122 26.63 0.92 7.63
CA GLU A 122 28.08 0.85 7.42
C GLU A 122 28.51 0.38 6.00
N GLY A 123 27.77 0.80 4.97
CA GLY A 123 28.04 0.42 3.58
C GLY A 123 27.68 -1.01 3.19
N THR A 124 26.99 -1.76 4.06
CA THR A 124 26.44 -3.09 3.73
C THR A 124 25.10 -2.99 3.03
N ASP A 125 24.79 -3.95 2.16
CA ASP A 125 23.56 -3.96 1.37
C ASP A 125 22.41 -4.70 2.06
N ALA A 126 22.71 -5.51 3.07
CA ALA A 126 21.81 -6.48 3.66
C ALA A 126 21.73 -6.38 5.20
N LEU A 127 20.52 -6.54 5.73
CA LEU A 127 20.25 -6.56 7.18
C LEU A 127 19.37 -7.76 7.54
N MET A 128 19.83 -8.58 8.47
CA MET A 128 19.00 -9.54 9.20
C MET A 128 18.96 -9.12 10.67
N ILE A 129 17.77 -8.77 11.15
CA ILE A 129 17.58 -8.32 12.53
C ILE A 129 16.55 -9.18 13.25
N LYS A 130 16.81 -9.50 14.52
CA LYS A 130 15.84 -10.14 15.42
C LYS A 130 15.52 -9.19 16.56
N THR A 131 14.26 -8.81 16.68
CA THR A 131 13.85 -7.89 17.75
C THR A 131 13.89 -8.57 19.11
N ASN A 132 14.12 -7.77 20.15
CA ASN A 132 14.13 -8.23 21.53
C ASN A 132 13.47 -7.18 22.43
N GLU A 133 12.21 -7.40 22.78
CA GLU A 133 11.39 -6.48 23.59
C GLU A 133 11.22 -5.08 22.97
N VAL A 134 11.24 -5.02 21.64
CA VAL A 134 11.06 -3.79 20.86
C VAL A 134 9.63 -3.73 20.35
N ASP A 135 8.86 -2.73 20.80
CA ASP A 135 7.50 -2.50 20.30
C ASP A 135 7.53 -1.97 18.86
N LYS A 136 8.41 -0.98 18.60
CA LYS A 136 8.47 -0.26 17.31
C LYS A 136 9.85 -0.29 16.71
N LEU A 137 9.99 -0.97 15.56
CA LEU A 137 11.24 -1.01 14.81
C LEU A 137 11.25 0.06 13.72
N SER A 138 12.27 0.92 13.71
CA SER A 138 12.46 1.96 12.68
C SER A 138 13.76 1.72 11.93
N LEU A 139 13.67 1.46 10.63
CA LEU A 139 14.82 1.20 9.75
C LEU A 139 14.93 2.33 8.72
N SER A 140 15.90 3.22 8.89
CA SER A 140 16.04 4.41 8.04
C SER A 140 17.21 4.35 7.06
N HIS A 141 18.11 3.38 7.20
CA HIS A 141 19.28 3.27 6.35
C HIS A 141 19.01 2.55 5.01
N ASP A 142 19.97 2.68 4.08
CA ASP A 142 19.86 2.26 2.68
C ASP A 142 20.20 0.77 2.45
N TRP A 143 19.62 -0.13 3.26
CA TRP A 143 19.67 -1.57 2.97
C TRP A 143 18.76 -1.93 1.79
N SER A 144 19.22 -2.83 0.93
CA SER A 144 18.47 -3.36 -0.21
C SER A 144 17.75 -4.68 0.10
N HIS A 145 18.27 -5.45 1.05
CA HIS A 145 17.70 -6.71 1.51
C HIS A 145 17.51 -6.67 3.02
N ILE A 146 16.27 -6.78 3.49
CA ILE A 146 15.92 -6.64 4.90
C ILE A 146 15.14 -7.88 5.32
N THR A 147 15.63 -8.57 6.35
CA THR A 147 14.95 -9.69 7.00
C THR A 147 14.75 -9.37 8.47
N ILE A 148 13.50 -9.27 8.90
CA ILE A 148 13.12 -8.97 10.28
C ILE A 148 12.53 -10.23 10.90
N VAL A 149 13.08 -10.67 12.02
CA VAL A 149 12.53 -11.73 12.87
C VAL A 149 11.90 -11.05 14.08
N GLY A 150 10.58 -10.90 14.05
CA GLY A 150 9.83 -10.30 15.13
C GLY A 150 9.80 -11.17 16.39
N ASP A 151 9.55 -10.52 17.51
CA ASP A 151 9.27 -11.14 18.80
C ASP A 151 7.82 -10.87 19.21
N LYS A 152 7.47 -11.20 20.46
CA LYS A 152 6.10 -11.04 20.97
C LYS A 152 5.71 -9.58 21.25
N HIS A 153 6.65 -8.64 21.17
CA HIS A 153 6.46 -7.23 21.49
C HIS A 153 6.29 -6.38 20.24
N LEU A 154 7.01 -6.71 19.16
CA LEU A 154 6.98 -5.95 17.91
C LEU A 154 5.56 -5.78 17.35
N ASP A 155 5.05 -4.56 17.45
CA ASP A 155 3.71 -4.16 17.02
C ASP A 155 3.73 -3.29 15.75
N GLN A 156 4.84 -2.59 15.48
CA GLN A 156 4.99 -1.67 14.36
C GLN A 156 6.37 -1.72 13.71
N ILE A 157 6.39 -1.68 12.38
CA ILE A 157 7.62 -1.55 11.58
C ILE A 157 7.50 -0.29 10.71
N ASN A 158 8.48 0.60 10.78
CA ASN A 158 8.63 1.74 9.89
C ASN A 158 9.93 1.61 9.10
N VAL A 159 9.85 1.68 7.77
CA VAL A 159 11.02 1.65 6.89
C VAL A 159 11.06 2.94 6.07
N THR A 160 12.15 3.68 6.16
CA THR A 160 12.39 4.92 5.42
C THR A 160 13.72 4.85 4.67
N GLY A 161 14.06 5.89 3.90
CA GLY A 161 15.29 5.96 3.11
C GLY A 161 15.01 6.10 1.62
N LYS A 162 16.05 6.04 0.80
CA LYS A 162 15.96 6.41 -0.63
C LYS A 162 16.33 5.28 -1.57
N ARG A 163 17.23 4.38 -1.18
CA ARG A 163 17.64 3.28 -2.07
C ARG A 163 16.46 2.35 -2.37
N LEU A 164 16.45 1.57 -3.44
CA LEU A 164 15.39 0.56 -3.62
C LEU A 164 15.55 -0.61 -2.61
N ILE A 165 14.45 -1.06 -2.01
CA ILE A 165 14.42 -2.35 -1.29
C ILE A 165 14.05 -3.45 -2.29
N ARG A 166 14.97 -4.37 -2.55
CA ARG A 166 14.72 -5.53 -3.42
C ARG A 166 13.86 -6.57 -2.69
N SER A 167 14.14 -6.82 -1.42
CA SER A 167 13.39 -7.80 -0.63
C SER A 167 13.24 -7.34 0.83
N LEU A 168 11.99 -7.28 1.30
CA LEU A 168 11.64 -7.07 2.70
C LEU A 168 10.87 -8.30 3.21
N ASN A 169 11.48 -9.08 4.09
CA ASN A 169 10.86 -10.26 4.68
C ASN A 169 10.67 -10.05 6.18
N VAL A 170 9.45 -10.23 6.67
CA VAL A 170 9.13 -10.18 8.09
C VAL A 170 8.66 -11.56 8.52
N HIS A 171 9.36 -12.16 9.48
CA HIS A 171 9.04 -13.47 10.04
C HIS A 171 8.61 -13.34 11.49
N LYS A 172 7.63 -14.14 11.90
CA LYS A 172 7.21 -14.29 13.31
C LYS A 172 6.89 -12.96 14.00
N GLY A 173 5.98 -12.17 13.45
CA GLY A 173 5.41 -11.00 14.15
C GLY A 173 4.05 -11.32 14.78
N PRO A 174 3.98 -12.06 15.91
CA PRO A 174 2.70 -12.43 16.53
C PRO A 174 1.97 -11.26 17.19
N ALA A 175 2.62 -10.11 17.40
CA ALA A 175 1.97 -8.87 17.85
C ALA A 175 1.89 -7.80 16.76
N LEU A 176 2.50 -8.05 15.59
CA LEU A 176 2.64 -7.05 14.53
C LEU A 176 1.26 -6.64 14.01
N THR A 177 0.95 -5.35 14.12
CA THR A 177 -0.30 -4.75 13.64
C THR A 177 -0.08 -3.88 12.42
N LYS A 178 1.04 -3.16 12.33
CA LYS A 178 1.27 -2.17 11.27
C LYS A 178 2.67 -2.28 10.63
N VAL A 179 2.70 -2.23 9.31
CA VAL A 179 3.94 -2.11 8.52
C VAL A 179 3.82 -0.87 7.61
N ASN A 180 4.80 0.03 7.71
CA ASN A 180 4.81 1.28 6.96
C ASN A 180 6.14 1.43 6.23
N ILE A 181 6.08 1.42 4.91
CA ILE A 181 7.26 1.44 4.03
C ILE A 181 7.21 2.74 3.21
N LYS A 182 7.91 3.77 3.69
CA LYS A 182 8.06 5.06 2.99
C LYS A 182 9.23 5.02 2.02
N ARG A 183 9.29 3.95 1.25
CA ARG A 183 10.41 3.58 0.37
C ARG A 183 9.91 2.58 -0.67
N ARG A 184 10.54 2.55 -1.84
CA ARG A 184 10.19 1.57 -2.88
C ARG A 184 10.62 0.16 -2.48
N VAL A 185 9.74 -0.82 -2.68
CA VAL A 185 10.00 -2.22 -2.38
C VAL A 185 9.56 -3.13 -3.52
N LEU A 186 10.45 -3.93 -4.12
CA LEU A 186 10.02 -4.87 -5.16
C LEU A 186 9.14 -5.98 -4.57
N SER A 187 9.61 -6.62 -3.50
CA SER A 187 8.89 -7.72 -2.86
C SER A 187 8.84 -7.54 -1.35
N CYS A 188 7.63 -7.53 -0.80
CA CYS A 188 7.37 -7.56 0.64
C CYS A 188 6.67 -8.87 1.01
N SER A 189 7.22 -9.59 2.01
CA SER A 189 6.62 -10.82 2.53
C SER A 189 6.44 -10.76 4.04
N LEU A 190 5.23 -11.03 4.51
CA LEU A 190 4.92 -11.19 5.92
C LEU A 190 4.58 -12.64 6.21
N ASN A 191 5.45 -13.30 6.97
CA ASN A 191 5.33 -14.70 7.35
C ASN A 191 4.98 -14.86 8.84
N ARG A 192 3.91 -15.60 9.16
CA ARG A 192 3.40 -15.80 10.53
C ARG A 192 3.16 -14.48 11.28
N CYS A 193 2.49 -13.53 10.61
CA CYS A 193 2.07 -12.24 11.17
C CYS A 193 0.53 -12.15 11.27
N PRO A 194 -0.11 -12.86 12.22
CA PRO A 194 -1.55 -13.12 12.20
C PRO A 194 -2.44 -11.90 12.50
N PHE A 195 -1.93 -10.86 13.15
CA PHE A 195 -2.72 -9.70 13.60
C PHE A 195 -2.47 -8.43 12.79
N VAL A 196 -1.68 -8.51 11.71
CA VAL A 196 -1.46 -7.36 10.82
C VAL A 196 -2.81 -6.84 10.32
N ASP A 197 -3.04 -5.55 10.50
CA ASP A 197 -4.26 -4.86 10.11
C ASP A 197 -4.00 -3.64 9.23
N THR A 198 -2.75 -3.17 9.11
CA THR A 198 -2.39 -2.02 8.29
C THR A 198 -1.04 -2.24 7.59
N ILE A 199 -1.00 -2.12 6.26
CA ILE A 199 0.22 -2.18 5.44
C ILE A 199 0.21 -0.98 4.49
N ILE A 200 1.27 -0.17 4.51
CA ILE A 200 1.45 0.98 3.63
C ILE A 200 2.78 0.82 2.91
N GLY A 201 2.81 1.00 1.59
CA GLY A 201 4.06 1.01 0.83
C GLY A 201 3.89 1.14 -0.67
N PHE A 202 5.02 1.21 -1.38
CA PHE A 202 5.09 1.25 -2.83
C PHE A 202 5.83 0.01 -3.32
N GLY A 203 5.14 -0.95 -3.93
CA GLY A 203 5.79 -2.17 -4.36
C GLY A 203 5.19 -2.94 -5.50
N ASP A 204 5.99 -3.87 -6.03
CA ASP A 204 5.52 -4.77 -7.08
C ASP A 204 4.66 -5.87 -6.46
N ARG A 205 5.15 -6.52 -5.39
CA ARG A 205 4.48 -7.67 -4.78
C ARG A 205 4.38 -7.59 -3.27
N LEU A 206 3.17 -7.85 -2.77
CA LEU A 206 2.88 -8.04 -1.36
C LEU A 206 2.36 -9.46 -1.12
N SER A 207 3.06 -10.23 -0.28
CA SER A 207 2.69 -11.60 0.10
C SER A 207 2.48 -11.73 1.60
N LEU A 208 1.44 -12.47 1.99
CA LEU A 208 1.06 -12.68 3.39
C LEU A 208 0.74 -14.17 3.61
N HIS A 209 1.56 -14.84 4.41
CA HIS A 209 1.44 -16.27 4.65
C HIS A 209 1.66 -16.64 6.13
N PRO A 210 0.73 -17.35 6.79
CA PRO A 210 -0.63 -17.66 6.35
C PRO A 210 -1.49 -16.39 6.26
N LYS A 211 -2.74 -16.54 5.78
CA LYS A 211 -3.72 -15.46 5.77
C LYS A 211 -3.88 -14.86 7.19
N PRO A 212 -3.88 -13.53 7.36
CA PRO A 212 -4.09 -12.90 8.67
C PRO A 212 -5.45 -13.28 9.26
N ARG A 213 -5.52 -13.36 10.60
CA ARG A 213 -6.78 -13.62 11.32
C ARG A 213 -7.81 -12.52 11.04
N LYS A 214 -7.33 -11.29 10.91
CA LYS A 214 -8.13 -10.09 10.64
C LYS A 214 -8.19 -9.72 9.14
N LYS A 215 -8.16 -10.70 8.21
CA LYS A 215 -8.15 -10.45 6.76
C LYS A 215 -9.22 -9.47 6.27
N ASN A 216 -10.40 -9.48 6.91
CA ASN A 216 -11.54 -8.65 6.51
C ASN A 216 -11.42 -7.19 6.97
N SER A 217 -10.50 -6.87 7.87
CA SER A 217 -10.22 -5.51 8.35
C SER A 217 -8.80 -5.05 8.03
N LEU A 218 -8.05 -5.85 7.24
CA LEU A 218 -6.73 -5.47 6.78
C LEU A 218 -6.84 -4.30 5.81
N SER A 219 -6.08 -3.25 6.08
CA SER A 219 -5.93 -2.06 5.26
C SER A 219 -4.60 -2.15 4.52
N ILE A 220 -4.65 -2.20 3.20
CA ILE A 220 -3.46 -2.13 2.33
C ILE A 220 -3.53 -0.82 1.55
N GLY A 221 -2.53 0.04 1.69
CA GLY A 221 -2.46 1.34 1.02
C GLY A 221 -1.08 1.64 0.45
N GLY A 222 -0.94 2.83 -0.13
CA GLY A 222 0.16 3.17 -1.04
C GLY A 222 -0.11 2.67 -2.45
N PHE A 223 0.90 2.15 -3.14
CA PHE A 223 0.79 1.64 -4.51
C PHE A 223 1.33 0.21 -4.59
N TRP A 224 0.50 -0.75 -4.97
CA TRP A 224 0.90 -2.15 -5.14
C TRP A 224 0.43 -2.69 -6.48
N HIS A 225 1.36 -3.23 -7.27
CA HIS A 225 0.98 -3.92 -8.50
C HIS A 225 0.29 -5.26 -8.21
N GLU A 226 0.69 -5.96 -7.15
CA GLU A 226 0.12 -7.24 -6.73
C GLU A 226 -0.01 -7.33 -5.20
N VAL A 227 -1.21 -7.64 -4.74
CA VAL A 227 -1.53 -8.00 -3.35
C VAL A 227 -2.14 -9.42 -3.32
N PRO A 228 -2.23 -10.08 -2.16
CA PRO A 228 -2.64 -11.49 -2.12
C PRO A 228 -4.03 -11.73 -2.72
N GLU A 229 -4.20 -12.81 -3.49
CA GLU A 229 -5.45 -13.12 -4.21
C GLU A 229 -6.72 -13.20 -3.34
N TRP A 230 -6.56 -13.52 -2.06
CA TRP A 230 -7.67 -13.58 -1.12
C TRP A 230 -8.15 -12.20 -0.63
N TYR A 231 -7.42 -11.13 -0.97
CA TYR A 231 -7.73 -9.76 -0.61
C TYR A 231 -8.73 -9.18 -1.61
N ASP A 232 -10.02 -9.30 -1.27
CA ASP A 232 -11.10 -8.70 -2.06
C ASP A 232 -11.07 -7.18 -1.95
N LEU A 233 -10.38 -6.53 -2.89
CA LEU A 233 -10.24 -5.07 -2.92
C LEU A 233 -11.60 -4.37 -2.99
N GLN A 234 -12.56 -4.91 -3.74
CA GLN A 234 -13.85 -4.25 -3.98
C GLN A 234 -14.67 -4.12 -2.70
N VAL A 235 -14.69 -5.18 -1.89
CA VAL A 235 -15.37 -5.18 -0.59
C VAL A 235 -14.51 -4.48 0.47
N THR A 236 -13.18 -4.57 0.38
CA THR A 236 -12.29 -4.02 1.43
C THR A 236 -12.13 -2.51 1.35
N LEU A 237 -12.09 -1.92 0.13
CA LEU A 237 -12.10 -0.46 -0.07
C LEU A 237 -13.32 0.23 0.54
N LEU A 238 -14.38 -0.54 0.77
CA LEU A 238 -15.64 -0.06 1.31
C LEU A 238 -15.70 -0.15 2.85
N LYS A 239 -14.63 -0.61 3.51
CA LYS A 239 -14.61 -0.77 4.96
C LYS A 239 -13.85 0.37 5.64
N ILE A 240 -14.38 0.85 6.76
CA ILE A 240 -13.81 1.95 7.57
C ILE A 240 -12.33 1.70 7.94
N PRO A 241 -11.91 0.50 8.39
CA PRO A 241 -10.50 0.23 8.68
C PRO A 241 -9.57 0.50 7.50
N HIS A 242 -10.06 0.40 6.27
CA HIS A 242 -9.26 0.59 5.06
C HIS A 242 -8.70 2.01 4.93
N PHE A 243 -9.33 3.02 5.52
CA PHE A 243 -8.83 4.39 5.49
C PHE A 243 -7.55 4.61 6.30
N LYS A 244 -7.17 3.68 7.18
CA LYS A 244 -5.94 3.78 7.99
C LYS A 244 -4.66 3.77 7.14
N ALA A 245 -4.70 3.22 5.93
CA ALA A 245 -3.56 3.17 5.01
C ALA A 245 -3.64 4.21 3.88
N HIS A 246 -4.61 5.12 3.89
CA HIS A 246 -4.75 6.12 2.84
C HIS A 246 -3.82 7.33 3.06
N LEU A 247 -3.51 8.02 1.96
CA LEU A 247 -2.69 9.23 1.97
C LEU A 247 -3.30 10.33 2.85
N THR A 248 -2.47 10.86 3.75
CA THR A 248 -2.76 12.07 4.52
C THR A 248 -2.63 13.31 3.63
N ALA A 249 -3.28 14.42 4.02
CA ALA A 249 -3.14 15.69 3.31
C ALA A 249 -1.67 16.17 3.28
N GLN A 250 -0.94 15.97 4.37
CA GLN A 250 0.47 16.34 4.45
C GLN A 250 1.34 15.54 3.46
N GLU A 251 1.15 14.22 3.38
CA GLU A 251 1.84 13.37 2.39
C GLU A 251 1.54 13.78 0.95
N ILE A 252 0.35 14.30 0.66
CA ILE A 252 0.03 14.85 -0.67
C ILE A 252 0.78 16.16 -0.92
N ILE A 253 0.89 17.02 0.08
CA ILE A 253 1.56 18.32 -0.03
C ILE A 253 3.06 18.14 -0.19
N ASP A 254 3.71 17.29 0.60
CA ASP A 254 5.18 17.18 0.64
C ASP A 254 5.76 15.94 -0.06
N CYS A 255 4.93 14.94 -0.38
CA CYS A 255 5.36 13.65 -0.94
C CYS A 255 6.43 12.93 -0.11
N HIS A 256 6.54 13.16 1.21
CA HIS A 256 7.60 12.57 2.05
C HIS A 256 7.48 11.05 2.22
N ASP A 257 6.32 10.46 1.92
CA ASP A 257 6.08 9.02 1.85
C ASP A 257 6.78 8.36 0.65
N MET A 258 7.08 9.13 -0.41
CA MET A 258 7.64 8.63 -1.67
C MET A 258 9.18 8.55 -1.65
N GLY A 259 9.75 8.02 -0.56
CA GLY A 259 11.19 7.92 -0.38
C GLY A 259 11.91 7.23 -1.55
N GLY A 260 12.80 7.99 -2.20
CA GLY A 260 13.61 7.51 -3.31
C GLY A 260 12.87 7.30 -4.63
N VAL A 261 11.60 7.70 -4.75
CA VAL A 261 10.87 7.63 -6.03
C VAL A 261 11.34 8.76 -6.94
N LYS A 262 11.66 8.42 -8.19
CA LYS A 262 12.26 9.34 -9.15
C LYS A 262 11.48 9.45 -10.46
N ILE A 263 11.63 10.58 -11.13
CA ILE A 263 11.28 10.77 -12.55
C ILE A 263 12.56 10.64 -13.36
N GLN A 264 12.64 9.60 -14.18
CA GLN A 264 13.78 9.31 -15.03
C GLN A 264 13.44 9.63 -16.49
N ALA A 265 14.32 10.36 -17.18
CA ALA A 265 14.12 10.67 -18.59
C ALA A 265 14.27 9.41 -19.47
N TYR A 266 13.31 9.16 -20.37
CA TYR A 266 13.28 7.95 -21.22
C TYR A 266 14.26 7.97 -22.41
N GLY A 267 14.95 9.08 -22.66
CA GLY A 267 15.87 9.23 -23.78
C GLY A 267 16.90 10.33 -23.54
N TYR A 268 17.92 10.40 -24.40
CA TYR A 268 19.03 11.36 -24.24
C TYR A 268 18.65 12.76 -24.76
N ASP A 269 18.46 12.92 -26.07
CA ASP A 269 18.35 14.24 -26.74
C ASP A 269 16.92 14.60 -27.23
N LEU A 270 15.91 13.87 -26.76
CA LEU A 270 14.51 14.14 -27.13
C LEU A 270 13.89 15.19 -26.20
N ARG A 271 12.78 15.79 -26.62
CA ARG A 271 11.98 16.65 -25.74
C ARG A 271 11.45 15.82 -24.58
N GLY A 272 11.81 16.20 -23.35
CA GLY A 272 11.57 15.37 -22.15
C GLY A 272 12.65 14.31 -21.89
N GLY A 273 13.76 14.36 -22.64
CA GLY A 273 14.97 13.58 -22.45
C GLY A 273 15.99 14.24 -21.51
N GLN A 274 17.12 13.57 -21.29
CA GLN A 274 18.18 13.95 -20.35
C GLN A 274 18.76 15.35 -20.65
N VAL A 275 19.01 15.68 -21.92
CA VAL A 275 19.50 17.00 -22.33
C VAL A 275 18.50 18.09 -21.96
N HIS A 276 17.22 17.90 -22.31
CA HIS A 276 16.15 18.85 -21.97
C HIS A 276 15.97 19.02 -20.45
N PHE A 277 16.05 17.92 -19.70
CA PHE A 277 16.03 17.95 -18.23
C PHE A 277 17.21 18.77 -17.71
N SER A 278 18.43 18.48 -18.17
CA SER A 278 19.65 19.16 -17.74
C SER A 278 19.60 20.67 -18.02
N GLU A 279 19.27 21.06 -19.26
CA GLU A 279 19.23 22.47 -19.68
C GLU A 279 18.18 23.28 -18.94
N VAL A 280 16.95 22.76 -18.83
CA VAL A 280 15.83 23.53 -18.25
C VAL A 280 15.83 23.45 -16.73
N LEU A 281 16.07 22.27 -16.16
CA LEU A 281 16.06 22.08 -14.71
C LEU A 281 17.39 22.48 -14.07
N GLY A 282 18.46 22.64 -14.84
CA GLY A 282 19.78 23.06 -14.34
C GLY A 282 20.44 21.99 -13.48
N VAL A 283 20.16 20.72 -13.77
CA VAL A 283 20.82 19.55 -13.17
C VAL A 283 21.87 19.03 -14.15
N ASP A 284 22.89 18.33 -13.67
CA ASP A 284 23.83 17.62 -14.54
C ASP A 284 23.14 16.47 -15.30
N ILE A 285 23.75 16.06 -16.42
CA ILE A 285 23.19 15.02 -17.30
C ILE A 285 23.15 13.68 -16.56
N GLU A 286 24.12 13.39 -15.70
CA GLU A 286 24.18 12.20 -14.88
C GLU A 286 22.99 12.12 -13.93
N THR A 287 22.65 13.23 -13.25
CA THR A 287 21.46 13.34 -12.40
C THR A 287 20.17 13.20 -13.21
N ALA A 288 20.10 13.78 -14.41
CA ALA A 288 18.96 13.60 -15.31
C ALA A 288 18.81 12.13 -15.78
N ALA A 289 19.92 11.43 -15.98
CA ALA A 289 19.98 10.03 -16.36
C ALA A 289 19.60 9.09 -15.20
N ASP A 290 20.06 9.38 -13.99
CA ASP A 290 19.75 8.65 -12.76
C ASP A 290 18.34 8.91 -12.24
N GLY A 291 17.73 10.02 -12.67
CA GLY A 291 16.39 10.45 -12.32
C GLY A 291 16.36 11.38 -11.10
N ILE A 292 15.39 12.31 -11.15
CA ILE A 292 15.17 13.36 -10.15
C ILE A 292 14.10 12.90 -9.16
N GLU A 293 14.37 13.00 -7.86
CA GLU A 293 13.39 12.66 -6.82
C GLU A 293 12.13 13.52 -6.92
N ILE A 294 10.96 12.96 -6.60
CA ILE A 294 9.67 13.65 -6.75
C ILE A 294 9.65 14.98 -5.99
N GLN A 295 10.17 15.02 -4.77
CA GLN A 295 10.20 16.23 -3.94
C GLN A 295 11.10 17.31 -4.57
N GLU A 296 12.22 16.89 -5.17
CA GLU A 296 13.15 17.78 -5.85
C GLU A 296 12.57 18.30 -7.16
N MET A 297 11.89 17.45 -7.94
CA MET A 297 11.16 17.88 -9.13
C MET A 297 10.11 18.95 -8.80
N ILE A 298 9.34 18.75 -7.71
CA ILE A 298 8.37 19.75 -7.25
C ILE A 298 9.07 21.07 -6.95
N ARG A 299 10.18 21.04 -6.19
CA ARG A 299 10.98 22.23 -5.87
C ARG A 299 11.45 22.96 -7.12
N LEU A 300 12.01 22.23 -8.09
CA LEU A 300 12.51 22.78 -9.35
C LEU A 300 11.39 23.42 -10.19
N ILE A 301 10.20 22.82 -10.21
CA ILE A 301 9.02 23.41 -10.87
C ILE A 301 8.55 24.68 -10.14
N GLU A 302 8.57 24.69 -8.81
CA GLU A 302 8.21 25.87 -8.02
C GLU A 302 9.19 27.03 -8.21
N GLU A 303 10.48 26.74 -8.33
CA GLU A 303 11.54 27.73 -8.54
C GLU A 303 11.55 28.27 -9.96
N LYS A 304 11.51 27.38 -10.96
CA LYS A 304 11.67 27.75 -12.38
C LYS A 304 10.35 27.97 -13.12
N LYS A 305 9.21 27.67 -12.51
CA LYS A 305 7.85 27.89 -13.04
C LYS A 305 7.58 27.16 -14.36
N GLU A 306 6.94 27.83 -15.32
CA GLU A 306 6.43 27.26 -16.57
C GLU A 306 7.49 26.48 -17.39
N PRO A 307 8.75 26.94 -17.54
CA PRO A 307 9.80 26.14 -18.18
C PRO A 307 9.96 24.74 -17.59
N ALA A 308 10.12 24.63 -16.27
CA ALA A 308 10.29 23.34 -15.59
C ALA A 308 9.00 22.50 -15.63
N PHE A 309 7.83 23.12 -15.54
CA PHE A 309 6.56 22.40 -15.76
C PHE A 309 6.47 21.84 -17.19
N GLY A 310 6.95 22.59 -18.19
CA GLY A 310 7.02 22.14 -19.58
C GLY A 310 7.93 20.92 -19.79
N VAL A 311 8.93 20.72 -18.93
CA VAL A 311 9.74 19.49 -18.90
C VAL A 311 8.89 18.29 -18.49
N LEU A 312 8.10 18.43 -17.41
CA LEU A 312 7.19 17.40 -16.95
C LEU A 312 6.11 17.08 -18.01
N GLU A 313 5.53 18.09 -18.65
CA GLU A 313 4.57 17.90 -19.75
C GLU A 313 5.21 17.14 -20.93
N SER A 314 6.44 17.50 -21.27
CA SER A 314 7.17 16.82 -22.34
C SER A 314 7.48 15.37 -21.99
N TRP A 315 7.85 15.09 -20.74
CA TRP A 315 8.04 13.72 -20.25
C TRP A 315 6.75 12.89 -20.37
N CYS A 316 5.61 13.48 -20.02
CA CYS A 316 4.29 12.86 -20.13
C CYS A 316 3.80 12.66 -21.58
N SER A 317 4.51 13.18 -22.59
CA SER A 317 4.19 12.87 -23.99
C SER A 317 4.58 11.43 -24.38
N SER A 318 5.39 10.76 -23.55
CA SER A 318 5.73 9.35 -23.69
C SER A 318 4.58 8.44 -23.20
N THR A 319 4.64 7.16 -23.56
CA THR A 319 3.73 6.16 -22.97
C THR A 319 4.16 5.86 -21.53
N LEU A 320 3.40 6.36 -20.56
CA LEU A 320 3.69 6.17 -19.15
C LEU A 320 3.07 4.88 -18.60
N ASP A 321 3.79 4.16 -17.75
CA ASP A 321 3.22 3.05 -16.99
C ASP A 321 2.33 3.56 -15.82
N TRP A 322 1.70 2.65 -15.08
CA TRP A 322 0.80 3.01 -13.98
C TRP A 322 1.50 3.74 -12.84
N PHE A 323 2.73 3.36 -12.52
CA PHE A 323 3.44 3.99 -11.42
C PHE A 323 3.95 5.36 -11.82
N ASP A 324 4.40 5.54 -13.07
CA ASP A 324 4.78 6.81 -13.66
C ASP A 324 3.60 7.79 -13.77
N GLN A 325 2.43 7.31 -14.20
CA GLN A 325 1.19 8.10 -14.15
C GLN A 325 0.86 8.51 -12.71
N TYR A 326 1.05 7.62 -11.73
CA TYR A 326 0.86 7.93 -10.33
C TYR A 326 1.86 8.98 -9.81
N LYS A 327 3.14 8.89 -10.17
CA LYS A 327 4.17 9.91 -9.87
C LYS A 327 3.74 11.29 -10.35
N VAL A 328 3.28 11.40 -11.60
CA VAL A 328 2.82 12.69 -12.17
C VAL A 328 1.64 13.22 -11.39
N MET A 329 0.62 12.39 -11.13
CA MET A 329 -0.55 12.81 -10.35
C MET A 329 -0.16 13.29 -8.95
N ARG A 330 0.84 12.67 -8.31
CA ARG A 330 1.39 13.11 -7.01
C ARG A 330 2.09 14.47 -7.12
N VAL A 331 2.91 14.70 -8.15
CA VAL A 331 3.52 16.01 -8.41
C VAL A 331 2.45 17.08 -8.63
N LEU A 332 1.45 16.80 -9.47
CA LEU A 332 0.33 17.71 -9.75
C LEU A 332 -0.47 18.07 -8.49
N ALA A 333 -0.82 17.06 -7.68
CA ALA A 333 -1.55 17.27 -6.43
C ALA A 333 -0.75 18.07 -5.40
N SER A 334 0.57 17.84 -5.32
CA SER A 334 1.46 18.64 -4.46
C SER A 334 1.53 20.10 -4.92
N LEU A 335 1.82 20.34 -6.20
CA LEU A 335 1.94 21.69 -6.77
C LEU A 335 0.66 22.53 -6.57
N ILE A 336 -0.50 21.97 -6.87
CA ILE A 336 -1.77 22.71 -6.72
C ILE A 336 -2.11 22.97 -5.24
N SER A 337 -1.80 22.03 -4.35
CA SER A 337 -2.01 22.20 -2.91
C SER A 337 -1.11 23.28 -2.32
N ARG A 338 0.04 23.56 -2.95
CA ARG A 338 0.97 24.64 -2.62
C ARG A 338 0.66 25.96 -3.33
N GLY A 339 -0.44 26.03 -4.09
CA GLY A 339 -0.90 27.26 -4.74
C GLY A 339 -0.34 27.50 -6.14
N TYR A 340 0.18 26.47 -6.82
CA TYR A 340 0.57 26.57 -8.23
C TYR A 340 -0.66 26.81 -9.14
N ASN A 341 -0.43 27.40 -10.32
CA ASN A 341 -1.49 27.73 -11.27
C ASN A 341 -2.32 26.49 -11.68
N PRO A 342 -3.65 26.48 -11.48
CA PRO A 342 -4.50 25.34 -11.82
C PRO A 342 -4.58 25.02 -13.31
N LYS A 343 -4.44 26.01 -14.21
CA LYS A 343 -4.63 25.81 -15.66
C LYS A 343 -3.70 24.75 -16.28
N PRO A 344 -2.36 24.84 -16.14
CA PRO A 344 -1.45 23.83 -16.67
C PRO A 344 -1.63 22.46 -15.97
N ILE A 345 -1.93 22.46 -14.67
CA ILE A 345 -2.18 21.25 -13.89
C ILE A 345 -3.38 20.48 -14.43
N LEU A 346 -4.51 21.16 -14.67
CA LEU A 346 -5.72 20.55 -15.20
C LEU A 346 -5.55 20.01 -16.60
N ARG A 347 -4.80 20.71 -17.46
CA ARG A 347 -4.44 20.24 -18.80
C ARG A 347 -3.68 18.92 -18.71
N LEU A 348 -2.60 18.86 -17.93
CA LEU A 348 -1.79 17.66 -17.82
C LEU A 348 -2.55 16.51 -17.13
N ARG A 349 -3.30 16.80 -16.07
CA ARG A 349 -4.17 15.82 -15.40
C ARG A 349 -5.14 15.16 -16.37
N ASN A 350 -5.75 15.91 -17.28
CA ASN A 350 -6.70 15.35 -18.26
C ASN A 350 -6.00 14.41 -19.23
N VAL A 351 -4.79 14.75 -19.70
CA VAL A 351 -3.96 13.85 -20.51
C VAL A 351 -3.67 12.54 -19.77
N ILE A 352 -3.27 12.62 -18.50
CA ILE A 352 -3.03 11.42 -17.68
C ILE A 352 -4.32 10.62 -17.43
N SER A 353 -5.44 11.29 -17.19
CA SER A 353 -6.75 10.65 -17.04
C SER A 353 -7.19 9.92 -18.31
N GLU A 354 -6.92 10.49 -19.49
CA GLU A 354 -7.15 9.84 -20.77
C GLU A 354 -6.23 8.62 -20.95
N MET A 355 -4.94 8.72 -20.61
CA MET A 355 -4.01 7.57 -20.63
C MET A 355 -4.48 6.43 -19.73
N ASN A 356 -4.92 6.75 -18.51
CA ASN A 356 -5.49 5.79 -17.55
C ASN A 356 -6.71 5.03 -18.13
N THR A 357 -7.49 5.66 -19.01
CA THR A 357 -8.75 5.11 -19.54
C THR A 357 -8.66 4.56 -20.96
N GLY A 358 -7.62 4.92 -21.73
CA GLY A 358 -7.55 4.68 -23.17
C GLY A 358 -6.40 3.80 -23.67
N MET A 359 -5.34 3.56 -22.88
CA MET A 359 -4.17 2.84 -23.40
C MET A 359 -4.23 1.31 -23.20
N PRO A 360 -3.80 0.50 -24.19
CA PRO A 360 -3.43 -0.89 -23.95
C PRO A 360 -2.27 -0.92 -22.96
N LYS A 361 -2.53 -1.47 -21.78
CA LYS A 361 -1.67 -1.34 -20.61
C LYS A 361 -0.47 -2.26 -20.76
N LEU A 362 0.74 -1.72 -20.62
CA LEU A 362 1.99 -2.47 -20.75
C LEU A 362 2.00 -3.71 -19.84
N ILE A 363 2.45 -4.83 -20.40
CA ILE A 363 2.66 -6.13 -19.76
C ILE A 363 3.79 -6.07 -18.71
N ILE A 364 4.57 -4.99 -18.69
CA ILE A 364 5.73 -4.78 -17.83
C ILE A 364 5.59 -3.41 -17.17
N GLY A 365 5.51 -3.39 -15.85
CA GLY A 365 5.48 -2.18 -15.04
C GLY A 365 6.12 -2.47 -13.70
N SER A 366 6.79 -1.50 -13.10
CA SER A 366 7.44 -1.68 -11.81
C SER A 366 7.39 -0.38 -11.03
N VAL A 367 7.46 -0.48 -9.71
CA VAL A 367 7.81 0.68 -8.89
C VAL A 367 9.30 1.06 -9.04
N ASN A 368 10.10 0.25 -9.72
CA ASN A 368 11.49 0.52 -10.03
C ASN A 368 11.67 1.47 -11.22
N ASP A 369 12.81 2.16 -11.26
CA ASP A 369 13.22 2.93 -12.43
C ASP A 369 13.72 1.93 -13.51
N GLY A 370 12.97 1.81 -14.62
CA GLY A 370 13.32 1.01 -15.80
C GLY A 370 12.63 -0.36 -15.94
N ASN A 371 12.99 -1.11 -17.00
CA ASN A 371 12.36 -2.37 -17.41
C ASN A 371 12.68 -3.59 -16.53
N GLN A 372 13.13 -3.39 -15.28
CA GLN A 372 13.48 -4.47 -14.34
C GLN A 372 12.25 -5.01 -13.56
N GLY A 373 11.04 -4.69 -14.01
CA GLY A 373 9.79 -5.12 -13.40
C GLY A 373 9.39 -6.56 -13.69
N GLY A 374 8.49 -7.09 -12.87
CA GLY A 374 7.78 -8.31 -13.20
C GLY A 374 7.01 -8.17 -14.52
N LYS A 375 7.05 -9.22 -15.35
CA LYS A 375 6.07 -9.37 -16.43
C LYS A 375 4.74 -9.73 -15.80
N TRP A 376 3.79 -8.81 -15.86
CA TRP A 376 2.42 -9.02 -15.42
C TRP A 376 1.68 -9.83 -16.49
N LEU A 377 1.04 -10.93 -16.09
CA LEU A 377 0.27 -11.73 -17.04
C LEU A 377 -0.89 -10.87 -17.59
N PRO A 378 -1.09 -10.85 -18.92
CA PRO A 378 -2.29 -10.28 -19.52
C PRO A 378 -3.53 -10.90 -18.90
N MET A 379 -4.34 -10.11 -18.20
CA MET A 379 -5.68 -10.54 -17.86
C MET A 379 -6.60 -10.15 -19.00
N PHE A 380 -6.87 -11.11 -19.87
CA PHE A 380 -7.98 -11.01 -20.83
C PHE A 380 -9.25 -11.50 -20.13
N SER A 381 -10.32 -10.69 -20.12
CA SER A 381 -11.64 -11.26 -19.88
C SER A 381 -12.11 -11.92 -21.18
N GLY A 382 -12.56 -13.18 -21.07
CA GLY A 382 -12.72 -14.12 -22.19
C GLY A 382 -13.77 -13.78 -23.26
N GLU A 383 -14.34 -12.58 -23.28
CA GLU A 383 -15.38 -12.20 -24.25
C GLU A 383 -15.16 -10.86 -24.96
N THR A 384 -14.35 -9.93 -24.43
CA THR A 384 -14.22 -8.58 -25.04
C THR A 384 -12.85 -8.27 -25.61
N GLY A 385 -11.81 -9.07 -25.31
CA GLY A 385 -10.43 -8.75 -25.72
C GLY A 385 -9.89 -7.45 -25.11
N GLU A 386 -10.55 -6.94 -24.05
CA GLU A 386 -10.21 -5.69 -23.37
C GLU A 386 -9.24 -5.93 -22.21
N TRP A 387 -8.35 -4.97 -21.97
CA TRP A 387 -7.32 -5.02 -20.91
C TRP A 387 -7.84 -4.48 -19.58
N GLU A 388 -7.81 -5.29 -18.52
CA GLU A 388 -8.24 -4.91 -17.16
C GLU A 388 -7.06 -4.53 -16.23
N THR A 389 -7.32 -3.72 -15.20
CA THR A 389 -6.37 -3.51 -14.08
C THR A 389 -6.09 -4.87 -13.42
N PRO A 390 -4.85 -5.23 -13.05
CA PRO A 390 -4.55 -6.51 -12.40
C PRO A 390 -5.49 -6.76 -11.22
N ASN A 391 -6.15 -7.92 -11.24
CA ASN A 391 -6.99 -8.37 -10.14
C ASN A 391 -6.04 -8.46 -8.94
N ASN A 392 -6.35 -7.73 -7.87
CA ASN A 392 -5.50 -7.58 -6.69
C ASN A 392 -4.34 -6.57 -6.86
N SER A 393 -4.62 -5.36 -7.36
CA SER A 393 -3.71 -4.22 -7.27
C SER A 393 -4.29 -3.12 -6.37
N VAL A 394 -3.44 -2.33 -5.72
CA VAL A 394 -3.86 -1.16 -4.91
C VAL A 394 -3.28 0.09 -5.54
N MET A 395 -4.14 0.93 -6.13
CA MET A 395 -3.72 2.15 -6.85
C MET A 395 -4.62 3.33 -6.49
N PRO A 396 -4.15 4.31 -5.69
CA PRO A 396 -5.02 5.31 -5.08
C PRO A 396 -5.23 6.55 -5.98
N PHE A 397 -5.45 6.35 -7.29
CA PHE A 397 -5.66 7.46 -8.24
C PHE A 397 -6.83 8.36 -7.84
N GLY A 398 -7.98 7.79 -7.46
CA GLY A 398 -9.14 8.58 -7.06
C GLY A 398 -8.88 9.46 -5.83
N ARG A 399 -8.02 9.02 -4.91
CA ARG A 399 -7.62 9.78 -3.72
C ARG A 399 -6.76 10.99 -4.09
N VAL A 400 -5.84 10.84 -5.05
CA VAL A 400 -4.95 11.91 -5.53
C VAL A 400 -5.71 12.90 -6.41
N ASP A 401 -6.56 12.38 -7.30
CA ASP A 401 -7.37 13.18 -8.21
C ASP A 401 -8.37 14.08 -7.47
N LEU A 402 -8.97 13.56 -6.39
CA LEU A 402 -9.81 14.36 -5.50
C LEU A 402 -9.06 15.59 -4.94
N GLU A 403 -7.78 15.45 -4.58
CA GLU A 403 -7.01 16.58 -4.01
C GLU A 403 -6.69 17.65 -5.05
N ILE A 404 -6.49 17.23 -6.31
CA ILE A 404 -6.38 18.20 -7.40
C ILE A 404 -7.69 18.98 -7.50
N TRP A 405 -8.84 18.29 -7.52
CA TRP A 405 -10.15 18.97 -7.60
C TRP A 405 -10.43 19.89 -6.41
N LEU A 406 -10.04 19.51 -5.20
CA LEU A 406 -10.26 20.30 -3.98
C LEU A 406 -9.59 21.69 -4.04
N ASN A 407 -8.52 21.82 -4.82
CA ASN A 407 -7.76 23.07 -4.98
C ASN A 407 -8.07 23.79 -6.31
N THR A 408 -9.25 23.58 -6.89
CA THR A 408 -9.71 24.23 -8.13
C THR A 408 -11.11 24.83 -7.95
N ASP A 409 -11.50 25.71 -8.86
CA ASP A 409 -12.87 26.27 -8.93
C ASP A 409 -13.85 25.41 -9.73
N LEU A 410 -13.45 24.18 -10.10
CA LEU A 410 -14.29 23.28 -10.89
C LEU A 410 -15.43 22.71 -10.05
N GLY A 411 -16.60 22.56 -10.66
CA GLY A 411 -17.75 21.91 -10.03
C GLY A 411 -17.57 20.39 -9.90
N VAL A 412 -18.52 19.76 -9.23
CA VAL A 412 -18.48 18.33 -8.88
C VAL A 412 -18.63 17.43 -10.11
N GLU A 413 -19.21 17.96 -11.19
CA GLU A 413 -19.26 17.33 -12.52
C GLU A 413 -17.89 16.89 -13.03
N PHE A 414 -16.82 17.60 -12.64
CA PHE A 414 -15.44 17.28 -13.02
C PHE A 414 -14.91 15.98 -12.39
N LEU A 415 -15.54 15.51 -11.30
CA LEU A 415 -15.25 14.21 -10.69
C LEU A 415 -15.99 13.06 -11.39
N GLY A 416 -16.64 13.31 -12.53
CA GLY A 416 -17.36 12.30 -13.31
C GLY A 416 -18.78 12.04 -12.82
N MET A 417 -19.38 13.01 -12.10
CA MET A 417 -20.77 12.93 -11.61
C MET A 417 -21.81 13.38 -12.65
N ASP A 418 -21.41 13.86 -13.83
CA ASP A 418 -22.33 14.21 -14.91
C ASP A 418 -22.50 13.06 -15.92
N THR A 419 -23.72 12.50 -15.98
CA THR A 419 -24.11 11.45 -16.92
C THR A 419 -24.20 11.95 -18.38
N ASN A 420 -24.22 13.26 -18.60
CA ASN A 420 -24.31 13.88 -19.93
C ASN A 420 -22.95 14.13 -20.59
N ASN A 421 -21.82 13.81 -19.93
CA ASN A 421 -20.51 13.91 -20.54
C ASN A 421 -20.12 12.59 -21.23
N PRO A 422 -20.25 12.46 -22.57
CA PRO A 422 -19.95 11.22 -23.29
C PRO A 422 -18.47 10.80 -23.20
N ALA A 423 -17.57 11.69 -22.75
CA ALA A 423 -16.15 11.40 -22.55
C ALA A 423 -15.87 10.48 -21.35
N ILE A 424 -16.81 10.33 -20.40
CA ILE A 424 -16.64 9.53 -19.17
C ILE A 424 -17.59 8.31 -19.20
N ARG A 425 -17.79 7.71 -20.37
CA ARG A 425 -18.39 6.38 -20.45
C ARG A 425 -17.27 5.34 -20.29
N PRO A 426 -17.26 4.51 -19.23
CA PRO A 426 -16.31 3.41 -19.16
C PRO A 426 -16.59 2.47 -20.34
N ARG A 427 -15.60 2.31 -21.24
CA ARG A 427 -15.66 1.40 -22.39
C ARG A 427 -15.52 -0.08 -22.01
N TYR A 428 -15.80 -0.45 -20.75
CA TYR A 428 -15.48 -1.77 -20.21
C TYR A 428 -16.71 -2.50 -19.69
N ALA A 429 -16.86 -3.78 -20.07
CA ALA A 429 -17.85 -4.68 -19.49
C ALA A 429 -17.46 -5.05 -18.04
N ARG A 430 -18.01 -4.33 -17.06
CA ARG A 430 -17.74 -4.58 -15.63
C ARG A 430 -18.45 -5.84 -15.14
N ARG A 431 -17.75 -6.69 -14.39
CA ARG A 431 -18.39 -7.68 -13.50
C ARG A 431 -19.31 -6.97 -12.52
N ARG A 432 -20.56 -7.47 -12.41
CA ARG A 432 -21.62 -6.90 -11.57
C ARG A 432 -21.55 -7.45 -10.15
N HIS A 433 -21.20 -6.60 -9.16
CA HIS A 433 -21.90 -6.44 -7.86
C HIS A 433 -21.22 -5.41 -6.92
N LEU A 434 -22.07 -4.79 -6.08
CA LEU A 434 -21.88 -3.69 -5.11
C LEU A 434 -21.24 -2.40 -5.66
N GLY A 435 -22.10 -1.41 -5.96
CA GLY A 435 -21.73 -0.13 -6.56
C GLY A 435 -21.50 -0.24 -8.07
N GLU A 436 -22.58 -0.49 -8.82
CA GLU A 436 -22.59 -0.71 -10.28
C GLU A 436 -21.79 0.35 -11.06
N ASN A 437 -21.70 1.57 -10.50
CA ASN A 437 -20.83 2.63 -10.97
C ASN A 437 -19.53 2.75 -10.14
N GLY A 438 -18.43 2.20 -10.67
CA GLY A 438 -17.08 2.34 -10.12
C GLY A 438 -16.57 3.78 -10.00
N VAL A 439 -17.13 4.76 -10.74
CA VAL A 439 -16.80 6.19 -10.54
C VAL A 439 -17.35 6.66 -9.20
N ILE A 440 -18.65 6.39 -8.95
CA ILE A 440 -19.31 6.74 -7.69
C ILE A 440 -18.62 6.02 -6.51
N ARG A 441 -18.29 4.74 -6.67
CA ARG A 441 -17.54 3.98 -5.65
C ARG A 441 -16.20 4.63 -5.30
N ASN A 442 -15.40 4.97 -6.30
CA ASN A 442 -14.08 5.57 -6.09
C ASN A 442 -14.21 6.96 -5.45
N LEU A 443 -15.22 7.75 -5.86
CA LEU A 443 -15.53 9.04 -5.26
C LEU A 443 -15.91 8.88 -3.78
N LEU A 444 -16.84 7.98 -3.47
CA LEU A 444 -17.29 7.66 -2.12
C LEU A 444 -16.10 7.29 -1.20
N THR A 445 -15.26 6.35 -1.64
CA THR A 445 -14.06 5.92 -0.90
C THR A 445 -13.05 7.07 -0.74
N ALA A 446 -12.78 7.83 -1.80
CA ALA A 446 -11.82 8.94 -1.77
C ALA A 446 -12.27 10.08 -0.86
N THR A 447 -13.54 10.50 -0.96
CA THR A 447 -14.12 11.60 -0.17
C THR A 447 -14.17 11.26 1.30
N LEU A 448 -14.67 10.08 1.68
CA LEU A 448 -14.75 9.70 3.10
C LEU A 448 -13.37 9.49 3.70
N SER A 449 -12.43 8.92 2.94
CA SER A 449 -11.02 8.85 3.35
C SER A 449 -10.43 10.25 3.57
N ALA A 450 -10.61 11.16 2.60
CA ALA A 450 -10.09 12.51 2.69
C ALA A 450 -10.69 13.25 3.90
N ALA A 451 -12.00 13.09 4.15
CA ALA A 451 -12.71 13.73 5.27
C ALA A 451 -12.18 13.29 6.65
N ASN A 452 -11.56 12.10 6.74
CA ASN A 452 -10.91 11.60 7.95
C ASN A 452 -9.48 12.13 8.16
N THR A 453 -8.99 12.97 7.26
CA THR A 453 -7.66 13.59 7.34
C THR A 453 -7.80 15.10 7.40
N VAL A 454 -6.87 15.76 8.10
CA VAL A 454 -6.81 17.22 8.25
C VAL A 454 -5.48 17.74 7.69
N GLY A 455 -5.38 19.05 7.49
CA GLY A 455 -4.16 19.71 7.04
C GLY A 455 -4.26 20.43 5.69
N ARG A 456 -5.45 20.48 5.08
CA ARG A 456 -5.69 21.28 3.87
C ARG A 456 -5.96 22.75 4.22
N ASN A 457 -5.91 23.62 3.22
CA ASN A 457 -6.34 25.00 3.35
C ASN A 457 -7.88 25.10 3.60
N GLY A 458 -8.34 26.25 4.10
CA GLY A 458 -9.73 26.44 4.50
C GLY A 458 -10.75 26.26 3.35
N ILE A 459 -10.39 26.68 2.13
CA ILE A 459 -11.26 26.55 0.95
C ILE A 459 -11.44 25.07 0.58
N ALA A 460 -10.34 24.31 0.53
CA ALA A 460 -10.35 22.89 0.25
C ALA A 460 -11.10 22.09 1.33
N GLU A 461 -10.93 22.42 2.62
CA GLU A 461 -11.71 21.77 3.70
C GLU A 461 -13.21 22.06 3.61
N GLN A 462 -13.58 23.30 3.25
CA GLN A 462 -15.00 23.65 3.05
C GLN A 462 -15.57 22.89 1.85
N LYS A 463 -14.85 22.83 0.73
CA LYS A 463 -15.25 22.11 -0.48
C LYS A 463 -15.39 20.60 -0.23
N LEU A 464 -14.45 20.01 0.53
CA LEU A 464 -14.51 18.62 0.96
C LEU A 464 -15.72 18.34 1.87
N THR A 465 -16.01 19.25 2.79
CA THR A 465 -17.17 19.13 3.69
C THR A 465 -18.47 19.18 2.92
N ASN A 466 -18.63 20.12 1.98
CA ASN A 466 -19.79 20.21 1.10
C ASN A 466 -19.93 18.94 0.24
N LEU A 467 -18.82 18.42 -0.31
CA LEU A 467 -18.84 17.18 -1.08
C LEU A 467 -19.25 16.00 -0.20
N ALA A 468 -18.70 15.87 1.00
CA ALA A 468 -19.02 14.82 1.94
C ALA A 468 -20.50 14.85 2.34
N GLU A 469 -21.07 16.04 2.61
CA GLU A 469 -22.50 16.22 2.84
C GLU A 469 -23.33 15.78 1.62
N SER A 470 -22.89 16.15 0.42
CA SER A 470 -23.58 15.78 -0.82
C SER A 470 -23.68 14.26 -1.04
N LEU A 471 -22.73 13.47 -0.51
CA LEU A 471 -22.79 12.00 -0.59
C LEU A 471 -24.03 11.43 0.11
N TYR A 472 -24.55 12.11 1.13
CA TYR A 472 -25.71 11.66 1.91
C TYR A 472 -27.03 12.28 1.42
N THR A 473 -26.97 13.38 0.68
CA THR A 473 -28.15 14.16 0.26
C THR A 473 -28.44 14.11 -1.23
N ASN A 474 -27.46 13.77 -2.08
CA ASN A 474 -27.63 13.73 -3.52
C ASN A 474 -28.50 12.52 -3.94
N PRO A 475 -29.63 12.76 -4.66
CA PRO A 475 -30.52 11.71 -5.14
C PRO A 475 -29.83 10.59 -5.93
N LEU A 476 -28.79 10.89 -6.70
CA LEU A 476 -28.05 9.88 -7.48
C LEU A 476 -27.32 8.85 -6.59
N ILE A 477 -27.05 9.20 -5.33
CA ILE A 477 -26.31 8.38 -4.38
C ILE A 477 -27.26 7.83 -3.31
N ASN A 478 -28.06 8.70 -2.70
CA ASN A 478 -28.91 8.32 -1.57
C ASN A 478 -30.25 7.66 -1.94
N THR A 479 -30.49 7.42 -3.23
CA THR A 479 -31.57 6.55 -3.72
C THR A 479 -31.06 5.24 -4.33
N ASP A 480 -29.75 5.07 -4.50
CA ASP A 480 -29.16 3.80 -4.93
C ASP A 480 -28.92 2.89 -3.69
N PRO A 481 -29.52 1.69 -3.63
CA PRO A 481 -29.40 0.82 -2.46
C PRO A 481 -27.96 0.43 -2.09
N PHE A 482 -27.08 0.27 -3.08
CA PHE A 482 -25.69 -0.16 -2.86
C PHE A 482 -24.84 1.01 -2.35
N CYS A 483 -25.04 2.21 -2.90
CA CYS A 483 -24.41 3.43 -2.41
C CYS A 483 -24.90 3.77 -1.00
N CYS A 484 -26.19 3.60 -0.73
CA CYS A 484 -26.77 3.76 0.60
C CYS A 484 -26.18 2.78 1.61
N GLU A 485 -25.96 1.52 1.24
CA GLU A 485 -25.34 0.55 2.15
C GLU A 485 -23.96 1.03 2.62
N PHE A 486 -23.20 1.62 1.70
CA PHE A 486 -21.90 2.21 2.01
C PHE A 486 -22.03 3.47 2.88
N THR A 487 -22.89 4.43 2.51
CA THR A 487 -23.03 5.67 3.29
C THR A 487 -23.60 5.41 4.68
N VAL A 488 -24.56 4.50 4.82
CA VAL A 488 -25.09 4.05 6.12
C VAL A 488 -23.98 3.49 6.99
N TYR A 489 -23.16 2.58 6.47
CA TYR A 489 -22.04 1.99 7.22
C TYR A 489 -21.06 3.05 7.76
N HIS A 490 -20.84 4.12 7.00
CA HIS A 490 -19.92 5.20 7.34
C HIS A 490 -20.49 6.29 8.25
N LEU A 491 -21.79 6.27 8.58
CA LEU A 491 -22.38 7.22 9.54
C LEU A 491 -21.66 7.22 10.90
N SER A 492 -21.07 6.08 11.28
CA SER A 492 -20.34 5.92 12.54
C SER A 492 -19.03 6.72 12.63
N VAL A 493 -18.42 7.05 11.50
CA VAL A 493 -17.11 7.73 11.44
C VAL A 493 -17.14 9.05 10.67
N SER A 494 -18.27 9.37 10.03
CA SER A 494 -18.37 10.56 9.20
C SER A 494 -18.60 11.81 10.05
N ARG A 495 -17.68 12.78 9.95
CA ARG A 495 -17.80 14.08 10.62
C ARG A 495 -19.02 14.91 10.21
N VAL A 496 -19.59 14.62 9.04
CA VAL A 496 -20.75 15.33 8.46
C VAL A 496 -22.09 14.66 8.75
N ALA A 497 -22.11 13.52 9.49
CA ALA A 497 -23.32 12.78 9.84
C ALA A 497 -24.17 13.47 10.92
N THR A 498 -24.57 14.72 10.67
CA THR A 498 -25.46 15.49 11.55
C THR A 498 -26.90 15.00 11.43
N LYS A 499 -27.75 15.34 12.42
CA LYS A 499 -29.17 14.96 12.41
C LYS A 499 -29.92 15.36 11.13
N PRO A 500 -29.74 16.57 10.56
CA PRO A 500 -30.32 16.93 9.26
C PRO A 500 -29.87 16.02 8.11
N ILE A 501 -28.57 15.71 8.03
CA ILE A 501 -27.99 14.86 6.99
C ILE A 501 -28.53 13.42 7.10
N ILE A 502 -28.59 12.87 8.31
CA ILE A 502 -29.18 11.55 8.56
C ILE A 502 -30.66 11.54 8.14
N ASN A 503 -31.41 12.61 8.40
CA ASN A 503 -32.81 12.70 7.96
C ASN A 503 -32.95 12.72 6.44
N ALA A 504 -32.08 13.45 5.73
CA ALA A 504 -32.06 13.50 4.27
C ALA A 504 -31.72 12.12 3.68
N LEU A 505 -30.75 11.40 4.27
CA LEU A 505 -30.45 10.01 3.89
C LEU A 505 -31.66 9.08 4.09
N ILE A 506 -32.35 9.19 5.24
CA ILE A 506 -33.57 8.40 5.52
C ILE A 506 -34.66 8.69 4.50
N GLU A 507 -34.84 9.94 4.10
CA GLU A 507 -35.81 10.34 3.07
C GLU A 507 -35.44 9.79 1.70
N GLY A 508 -34.16 9.87 1.30
CA GLY A 508 -33.62 9.23 0.11
C GLY A 508 -33.90 7.72 0.11
N ILE A 509 -33.58 7.03 1.21
CA ILE A 509 -33.85 5.59 1.36
C ILE A 509 -35.35 5.26 1.27
N MET A 510 -36.23 6.10 1.79
CA MET A 510 -37.67 5.86 1.68
C MET A 510 -38.20 6.07 0.25
N SER A 511 -37.63 7.04 -0.46
CA SER A 511 -38.01 7.41 -1.84
C SER A 511 -37.47 6.47 -2.92
N MET A 512 -36.50 5.59 -2.59
CA MET A 512 -35.88 4.74 -3.61
C MET A 512 -36.89 3.78 -4.26
N THR A 513 -36.75 3.60 -5.57
CA THR A 513 -37.49 2.63 -6.37
C THR A 513 -36.83 1.25 -6.26
N ALA A 514 -36.85 0.67 -5.06
CA ALA A 514 -36.29 -0.65 -4.75
C ALA A 514 -37.27 -1.48 -3.91
N ALA A 515 -37.05 -2.80 -3.89
CA ALA A 515 -37.86 -3.72 -3.08
C ALA A 515 -37.91 -3.28 -1.60
N ALA A 516 -39.06 -3.45 -0.95
CA ALA A 516 -39.29 -2.99 0.41
C ALA A 516 -38.23 -3.51 1.40
N TRP A 517 -37.80 -4.77 1.26
CA TRP A 517 -36.78 -5.38 2.10
C TRP A 517 -35.41 -4.68 2.03
N LYS A 518 -35.01 -4.12 0.88
CA LYS A 518 -33.75 -3.36 0.76
C LYS A 518 -33.81 -2.09 1.58
N ARG A 519 -34.94 -1.37 1.51
CA ARG A 519 -35.20 -0.15 2.30
C ARG A 519 -35.20 -0.47 3.79
N ALA A 520 -35.85 -1.56 4.19
CA ALA A 520 -35.85 -2.01 5.57
C ALA A 520 -34.44 -2.35 6.06
N ALA A 521 -33.67 -3.15 5.33
CA ALA A 521 -32.29 -3.50 5.69
C ALA A 521 -31.40 -2.27 5.91
N LEU A 522 -31.47 -1.28 5.01
CA LEU A 522 -30.71 -0.04 5.11
C LEU A 522 -31.13 0.81 6.33
N LEU A 523 -32.44 0.96 6.56
CA LEU A 523 -32.96 1.70 7.72
C LEU A 523 -32.64 1.00 9.04
N VAL A 524 -32.62 -0.33 9.07
CA VAL A 524 -32.16 -1.10 10.23
C VAL A 524 -30.68 -0.80 10.50
N GLY A 525 -29.84 -0.72 9.46
CA GLY A 525 -28.44 -0.25 9.60
C GLY A 525 -28.33 1.17 10.17
N VAL A 526 -29.19 2.10 9.73
CA VAL A 526 -29.24 3.47 10.31
C VAL A 526 -29.62 3.43 11.79
N VAL A 527 -30.58 2.59 12.18
CA VAL A 527 -30.98 2.42 13.59
C VAL A 527 -29.88 1.78 14.41
N ASP A 528 -29.19 0.77 13.90
CA ASP A 528 -28.06 0.14 14.58
C ASP A 528 -26.93 1.15 14.87
N ILE A 529 -26.62 2.03 13.92
CA ILE A 529 -25.52 2.99 14.10
C ILE A 529 -25.94 4.23 14.92
N THR A 530 -27.10 4.81 14.63
CA THR A 530 -27.48 6.16 15.13
C THR A 530 -28.64 6.16 16.11
N ASN A 531 -29.37 5.04 16.23
CA ASN A 531 -30.64 4.94 16.95
C ASN A 531 -31.68 6.02 16.57
N SER A 532 -31.63 6.51 15.33
CA SER A 532 -32.47 7.63 14.87
C SER A 532 -33.97 7.34 15.03
N SER A 533 -34.70 8.23 15.71
CA SER A 533 -36.15 8.14 15.87
C SER A 533 -36.88 8.25 14.53
N ARG A 534 -36.36 9.01 13.57
CA ARG A 534 -36.93 9.15 12.23
C ARG A 534 -36.78 7.85 11.43
N ALA A 535 -35.62 7.18 11.53
CA ALA A 535 -35.41 5.88 10.91
C ALA A 535 -36.35 4.81 11.49
N ARG A 536 -36.54 4.83 12.82
CA ARG A 536 -37.51 3.97 13.51
C ARG A 536 -38.95 4.20 13.03
N MET A 537 -39.37 5.45 12.87
CA MET A 537 -40.70 5.77 12.32
C MET A 537 -40.84 5.31 10.87
N ALA A 538 -39.79 5.45 10.05
CA ALA A 538 -39.77 4.97 8.68
C ALA A 538 -39.90 3.44 8.60
N LEU A 539 -39.16 2.70 9.44
CA LEU A 539 -39.29 1.25 9.59
C LEU A 539 -40.71 0.82 9.97
N LYS A 540 -41.32 1.52 10.94
CA LYS A 540 -42.71 1.22 11.35
C LYS A 540 -43.69 1.35 10.19
N ARG A 541 -43.49 2.32 9.28
CA ARG A 541 -44.31 2.48 8.08
C ARG A 541 -44.10 1.34 7.09
N LEU A 542 -42.85 0.88 6.91
CA LEU A 542 -42.53 -0.24 6.04
C LEU A 542 -43.00 -1.60 6.59
N ALA A 543 -43.14 -1.76 7.91
CA ALA A 543 -43.60 -3.03 8.50
C ALA A 543 -45.00 -3.46 8.04
N SER A 544 -45.79 -2.52 7.52
CA SER A 544 -47.15 -2.73 6.98
C SER A 544 -47.16 -2.99 5.47
N ASP A 545 -45.99 -3.05 4.82
CA ASP A 545 -45.86 -3.37 3.40
C ASP A 545 -46.23 -4.85 3.16
N LYS A 546 -46.92 -5.11 2.04
CA LYS A 546 -47.43 -6.46 1.70
C LYS A 546 -46.30 -7.41 1.28
N ASP A 547 -45.14 -6.87 0.97
CA ASP A 547 -43.95 -7.62 0.54
C ASP A 547 -43.25 -8.35 1.71
N PHE A 548 -43.64 -8.09 2.97
CA PHE A 548 -43.04 -8.73 4.14
C PHE A 548 -43.89 -9.88 4.70
N THR A 549 -43.21 -10.93 5.15
CA THR A 549 -43.84 -11.99 5.95
C THR A 549 -44.17 -11.50 7.36
N VAL A 550 -45.08 -12.21 8.06
CA VAL A 550 -45.45 -11.90 9.46
C VAL A 550 -44.22 -11.89 10.39
N SER A 551 -43.25 -12.78 10.13
CA SER A 551 -42.00 -12.84 10.89
C SER A 551 -41.13 -11.60 10.66
N GLU A 552 -40.93 -11.19 9.40
CA GLU A 552 -40.15 -10.00 9.04
C GLU A 552 -40.82 -8.73 9.56
N SER A 553 -42.13 -8.58 9.40
CA SER A 553 -42.89 -7.45 9.96
C SER A 553 -42.77 -7.39 11.48
N SER A 554 -42.76 -8.53 12.18
CA SER A 554 -42.56 -8.60 13.63
C SER A 554 -41.14 -8.15 14.03
N LYS A 555 -40.11 -8.60 13.29
CA LYS A 555 -38.70 -8.19 13.49
C LYS A 555 -38.53 -6.68 13.26
N ILE A 556 -39.07 -6.15 12.16
CA ILE A 556 -39.07 -4.71 11.84
C ILE A 556 -39.79 -3.91 12.93
N ASN A 557 -40.96 -4.37 13.39
CA ASN A 557 -41.70 -3.72 14.45
C ASN A 557 -40.93 -3.68 15.77
N ALA A 558 -40.29 -4.79 16.16
CA ALA A 558 -39.45 -4.84 17.36
C ALA A 558 -38.32 -3.80 17.30
N ILE A 559 -37.63 -3.69 16.15
CA ILE A 559 -36.57 -2.70 15.94
C ILE A 559 -37.13 -1.27 15.94
N SER A 560 -38.28 -1.03 15.30
CA SER A 560 -38.90 0.30 15.27
C SER A 560 -39.28 0.81 16.68
N ILE A 561 -39.75 -0.10 17.55
CA ILE A 561 -40.22 0.24 18.90
C ILE A 561 -39.05 0.34 19.87
N ALA A 562 -38.16 -0.65 19.90
CA ALA A 562 -37.08 -0.73 20.89
C ALA A 562 -35.76 -0.10 20.45
N GLY A 563 -35.60 0.24 19.15
CA GLY A 563 -34.35 0.78 18.61
C GLY A 563 -33.18 -0.20 18.79
N GLN A 564 -32.00 0.31 19.13
CA GLN A 564 -30.81 -0.53 19.40
C GLN A 564 -31.03 -1.61 20.48
N ARG A 565 -31.90 -1.36 21.48
CA ARG A 565 -32.20 -2.34 22.54
C ARG A 565 -32.85 -3.61 22.00
N ALA A 566 -33.45 -3.58 20.80
CA ALA A 566 -33.96 -4.78 20.15
C ALA A 566 -32.85 -5.80 19.90
N PHE A 567 -31.63 -5.33 19.57
CA PHE A 567 -30.47 -6.17 19.33
C PHE A 567 -29.85 -6.68 20.64
N GLU A 568 -29.72 -5.80 21.64
CA GLU A 568 -29.16 -6.15 22.96
C GLU A 568 -30.01 -7.19 23.70
N SER A 569 -31.33 -7.12 23.55
CA SER A 569 -32.27 -8.05 24.19
C SER A 569 -32.50 -9.34 23.39
N GLY A 570 -31.85 -9.51 22.24
CA GLY A 570 -32.04 -10.67 21.36
C GLY A 570 -33.40 -10.73 20.65
N LYS A 571 -34.22 -9.68 20.74
CA LYS A 571 -35.53 -9.60 20.06
C LYS A 571 -35.41 -9.44 18.55
N ALA A 572 -34.28 -8.93 18.08
CA ALA A 572 -33.87 -8.94 16.69
C ALA A 572 -32.38 -9.25 16.63
N GLU A 573 -31.95 -10.02 15.63
CA GLU A 573 -30.53 -10.21 15.37
C GLU A 573 -29.90 -8.89 14.93
N LYS A 574 -28.70 -8.62 15.46
CA LYS A 574 -27.89 -7.50 15.02
C LYS A 574 -27.47 -7.74 13.57
N PRO A 575 -27.72 -6.79 12.64
CA PRO A 575 -27.33 -6.98 11.26
C PRO A 575 -25.80 -6.87 11.12
N ASP A 576 -25.21 -7.75 10.31
CA ASP A 576 -23.81 -7.62 9.91
C ASP A 576 -23.70 -6.84 8.61
N TRP A 577 -22.66 -6.02 8.47
CA TRP A 577 -22.35 -5.42 7.16
C TRP A 577 -21.69 -6.47 6.24
N PRO A 578 -22.06 -6.57 4.96
CA PRO A 578 -23.04 -5.76 4.21
C PRO A 578 -24.50 -6.06 4.59
N TYR A 579 -25.27 -5.02 4.93
CA TYR A 579 -26.64 -5.09 5.45
C TYR A 579 -27.63 -5.76 4.51
N LEU A 580 -27.54 -5.49 3.21
CA LEU A 580 -28.42 -6.06 2.18
C LEU A 580 -28.22 -7.58 2.08
N LYS A 581 -26.97 -8.03 2.17
CA LYS A 581 -26.64 -9.45 2.13
C LYS A 581 -27.00 -10.16 3.44
N SER A 582 -26.72 -9.52 4.58
CA SER A 582 -27.07 -10.06 5.90
C SER A 582 -28.58 -10.16 6.12
N TRP A 583 -29.39 -9.33 5.45
CA TRP A 583 -30.84 -9.41 5.55
C TRP A 583 -31.44 -10.57 4.73
N GLN A 584 -30.77 -10.99 3.65
CA GLN A 584 -31.21 -12.09 2.80
C GLN A 584 -30.74 -13.47 3.27
N ALA A 585 -29.67 -13.52 4.06
CA ALA A 585 -29.13 -14.74 4.66
C ALA A 585 -30.00 -15.15 5.86
#